data_AF-A0A7R8WM95-F1
#
_entry.id   AF-A0A7R8WM95-F1
#
_cell.length_a   1.000
_cell.length_b   1.000
_cell.length_c   1.000
_cell.angle_alpha   90.00
_cell.angle_beta   90.00
_cell.angle_gamma   90.00
#
_symmetry.space_group_name_H-M   'P 1'
#
loop_
_entity.id
_entity.type
_entity.pdbx_description
1 polymer ?
#
loop_
_entity_poly.entity_id
_entity_poly.type
_entity_poly.pdbx_seq_one_letter_code
_entity_poly.pdbx_strand_id
1 'polypeptide(L)'
;DDRWFVFGRDILDDLARRVPYYISDYTDGLENAKTIQKVISTTFFLYFACILPAIAFGVLNDHNTHGKIDVKKVIIGQTIGGLAWVIFSGQPLMVQLTTAPLAIYIKVIYSICEDFELDFYAMYCCVGLWNSFFLILYSLFGMSRLMRWSTRSTEEIFALFISVAFCVDAFRDAAKGMPSTSLFPSMDTQGDALLTLSCRNDLDLPPSQGRQGAKRGAGGKLTEPSTTTFPLEIYKMAPPAPLRL
;
A
#
# COMPACT_ATOMS: atom_id res chain seq x y z
N ASP A 1 -30.70 -22.13 24.15
CA ASP A 1 -31.39 -20.83 24.18
C ASP A 1 -30.94 -19.95 23.02
N ASP A 2 -31.63 -20.12 21.90
CA ASP A 2 -31.39 -19.42 20.64
C ASP A 2 -31.96 -18.00 20.66
N ARG A 3 -31.34 -17.12 21.44
CA ARG A 3 -31.52 -15.67 21.25
C ARG A 3 -30.66 -15.25 20.06
N TRP A 4 -31.28 -15.30 18.88
CA TRP A 4 -30.73 -14.98 17.56
C TRP A 4 -30.10 -13.58 17.44
N PHE A 5 -30.38 -12.68 18.39
CA PHE A 5 -29.78 -11.36 18.46
C PHE A 5 -29.65 -10.88 19.92
N VAL A 6 -28.42 -10.89 20.44
CA VAL A 6 -28.06 -10.21 21.69
C VAL A 6 -27.00 -9.18 21.33
N PHE A 7 -27.32 -7.91 21.55
CA PHE A 7 -26.44 -6.78 21.22
C PHE A 7 -25.05 -6.96 21.83
N GLY A 8 -24.01 -6.89 20.99
CA GLY A 8 -22.61 -6.99 21.42
C GLY A 8 -22.13 -8.38 21.87
N ARG A 9 -22.96 -9.43 21.80
CA ARG A 9 -22.56 -10.79 22.22
C ARG A 9 -21.44 -11.36 21.37
N ASP A 10 -21.49 -11.16 20.05
CA ASP A 10 -20.46 -11.67 19.13
C ASP A 10 -19.07 -11.09 19.47
N ILE A 11 -18.99 -9.80 19.82
CA ILE A 11 -17.74 -9.15 20.25
C ILE A 11 -17.22 -9.74 21.55
N LEU A 12 -18.10 -9.98 22.53
CA LEU A 12 -17.71 -10.56 23.82
C LEU A 12 -17.23 -12.00 23.65
N ASP A 13 -17.89 -12.78 22.80
CA ASP A 13 -17.48 -14.16 22.49
C ASP A 13 -16.15 -14.19 21.72
N ASP A 14 -15.89 -13.23 20.83
CA ASP A 14 -14.60 -13.06 20.15
C ASP A 14 -13.49 -12.70 21.14
N LEU A 15 -13.76 -11.75 22.04
CA LEU A 15 -12.80 -11.31 23.05
C LEU A 15 -12.47 -12.44 24.04
N ALA A 16 -13.47 -13.15 24.55
CA ALA A 16 -13.28 -14.28 25.47
C ALA A 16 -12.40 -15.38 24.86
N ARG A 17 -12.51 -15.62 23.56
CA ARG A 17 -11.65 -16.56 22.83
C ARG A 17 -10.23 -16.05 22.62
N ARG A 18 -10.03 -14.73 22.44
CA ARG A 18 -8.72 -14.14 22.12
C ARG A 18 -7.87 -13.81 23.35
N VAL A 19 -8.47 -13.29 24.41
CA VAL A 19 -7.77 -12.85 25.64
C VAL A 19 -6.70 -13.83 26.16
N PRO A 20 -6.93 -15.17 26.24
CA PRO A 20 -5.91 -16.08 26.78
C PRO A 20 -4.61 -16.16 25.94
N TYR A 21 -4.66 -15.85 24.64
CA TYR A 21 -3.52 -15.93 23.73
C TYR A 21 -2.81 -14.58 23.51
N TYR A 22 -3.40 -13.49 24.00
CA TYR A 22 -2.89 -12.15 23.68
C TYR A 22 -1.47 -11.89 24.20
N ILE A 23 -1.11 -12.45 25.37
CA ILE A 23 0.25 -12.35 25.90
C ILE A 23 1.22 -13.21 25.10
N SER A 24 0.79 -14.40 24.66
CA SER A 24 1.66 -15.32 23.91
C SER A 24 2.08 -14.72 22.56
N ASP A 25 1.23 -13.91 21.93
CA ASP A 25 1.57 -13.21 20.67
C ASP A 25 2.86 -12.38 20.76
N TYR A 26 3.20 -11.84 21.94
CA TYR A 26 4.42 -11.05 22.14
C TYR A 26 5.61 -11.88 22.65
N THR A 27 5.35 -12.98 23.36
CA THR A 27 6.41 -13.80 23.97
C THR A 27 6.91 -14.91 23.05
N ASP A 28 6.04 -15.48 22.21
CA ASP A 28 6.33 -16.66 21.38
C ASP A 28 7.49 -16.39 20.39
N GLY A 29 7.64 -15.14 19.95
CA GLY A 29 8.73 -14.69 19.08
C GLY A 29 10.13 -14.68 19.72
N LEU A 30 10.21 -14.74 21.06
CA LEU A 30 11.44 -14.54 21.84
C LEU A 30 11.96 -15.81 22.50
N GLU A 31 11.25 -16.94 22.40
CA GLU A 31 11.57 -18.15 23.16
C GLU A 31 12.87 -18.84 22.74
N ASN A 32 13.19 -18.83 21.44
CA ASN A 32 14.29 -19.61 20.88
C ASN A 32 15.16 -18.75 19.96
N ALA A 33 16.48 -18.99 19.94
CA ALA A 33 17.42 -18.29 19.05
C ALA A 33 17.03 -18.43 17.56
N LYS A 34 16.50 -19.60 17.16
CA LYS A 34 15.98 -19.82 15.80
C LYS A 34 14.72 -19.00 15.51
N THR A 35 13.85 -18.82 16.50
CA THR A 35 12.62 -18.01 16.35
C THR A 35 12.96 -16.54 16.25
N ILE A 36 13.90 -16.06 17.08
CA ILE A 36 14.41 -14.68 17.02
C ILE A 36 15.00 -14.37 15.63
N GLN A 37 15.79 -15.29 15.06
CA GLN A 37 16.31 -15.14 13.70
C GLN A 37 15.20 -15.04 12.65
N LYS A 38 14.15 -15.87 12.75
CA LYS A 38 12.99 -15.80 11.86
C LYS A 38 12.24 -14.48 12.00
N VAL A 39 12.01 -14.01 13.22
CA VAL A 39 11.34 -12.74 13.48
C VAL A 39 12.14 -11.59 12.87
N ILE A 40 13.44 -11.50 13.15
CA ILE A 40 14.30 -10.44 12.60
C ILE A 40 14.31 -10.47 11.07
N SER A 41 14.50 -11.65 10.47
CA SER A 41 14.51 -11.80 9.01
C SER A 41 13.16 -11.40 8.38
N THR A 42 12.05 -11.85 8.97
CA THR A 42 10.70 -11.53 8.49
C THR A 42 10.40 -10.05 8.66
N THR A 43 10.83 -9.41 9.75
CA THR A 43 10.67 -7.97 9.99
C THR A 43 11.36 -7.14 8.90
N PHE A 44 12.63 -7.46 8.57
CA PHE A 44 13.32 -6.74 7.48
C PHE A 44 12.67 -6.98 6.12
N PHE A 45 12.26 -8.22 5.83
CA PHE A 45 11.57 -8.55 4.59
C PHE A 45 10.24 -7.77 4.46
N LEU A 46 9.40 -7.81 5.48
CA LEU A 46 8.11 -7.11 5.48
C LEU A 46 8.28 -5.59 5.46
N TYR A 47 9.32 -5.05 6.12
CA TYR A 47 9.61 -3.61 6.08
C TYR A 47 9.80 -3.11 4.64
N PHE A 48 10.66 -3.77 3.86
CA PHE A 48 10.88 -3.41 2.46
C PHE A 48 9.68 -3.74 1.57
N ALA A 49 8.98 -4.85 1.84
CA ALA A 49 7.78 -5.21 1.10
C ALA A 49 6.64 -4.21 1.29
N CYS A 50 6.52 -3.58 2.46
CA CYS A 50 5.42 -2.65 2.76
C CYS A 50 5.74 -1.19 2.45
N ILE A 51 7.02 -0.78 2.54
CA ILE A 51 7.40 0.61 2.28
C ILE A 51 7.28 0.98 0.80
N LEU A 52 7.59 0.06 -0.12
CA LEU A 52 7.54 0.33 -1.56
C LEU A 52 6.11 0.62 -2.06
N PRO A 53 5.09 -0.21 -1.75
CA PRO A 53 3.69 0.12 -2.05
C PRO A 53 3.23 1.41 -1.35
N ALA A 54 3.66 1.65 -0.11
CA ALA A 54 3.28 2.87 0.61
C ALA A 54 3.80 4.14 -0.07
N ILE A 55 5.04 4.11 -0.59
CA ILE A 55 5.61 5.22 -1.37
C ILE A 55 4.88 5.37 -2.70
N ALA A 56 4.67 4.28 -3.43
CA ALA A 56 4.01 4.31 -4.73
C ALA A 56 2.59 4.88 -4.64
N PHE A 57 1.77 4.40 -3.70
CA PHE A 57 0.43 4.95 -3.46
C PHE A 57 0.47 6.34 -2.83
N GLY A 58 1.52 6.67 -2.07
CA GLY A 58 1.75 8.01 -1.57
C GLY A 58 1.93 9.03 -2.69
N VAL A 59 2.78 8.73 -3.69
CA VAL A 59 3.00 9.59 -4.86
C VAL A 59 1.72 9.70 -5.68
N LEU A 60 1.00 8.59 -5.87
CA LEU A 60 -0.29 8.60 -6.56
C LEU A 60 -1.31 9.50 -5.86
N ASN A 61 -1.39 9.46 -4.53
CA ASN A 61 -2.27 10.32 -3.75
C ASN A 61 -1.85 11.78 -3.78
N ASP A 62 -0.54 12.06 -3.79
CA ASP A 62 -0.01 13.41 -3.91
C ASP A 62 -0.47 14.05 -5.23
N HIS A 63 -0.35 13.31 -6.34
CA HIS A 63 -0.84 13.72 -7.65
C HIS A 63 -2.38 13.85 -7.70
N ASN A 64 -3.11 12.91 -7.11
CA ASN A 64 -4.57 12.91 -7.14
C ASN A 64 -5.20 14.01 -6.27
N THR A 65 -4.46 14.55 -5.30
CA THR A 65 -4.97 15.54 -4.32
C THR A 65 -4.21 16.86 -4.37
N HIS A 66 -3.45 17.11 -5.45
CA HIS A 66 -2.65 18.32 -5.64
C HIS A 66 -1.77 18.69 -4.43
N GLY A 67 -1.09 17.70 -3.84
CA GLY A 67 -0.19 17.91 -2.70
C GLY A 67 -0.86 17.94 -1.31
N LYS A 68 -2.19 17.73 -1.22
CA LYS A 68 -2.88 17.66 0.09
C LYS A 68 -2.52 16.39 0.86
N ILE A 69 -2.39 15.24 0.19
CA ILE A 69 -1.93 13.97 0.75
C ILE A 69 -0.58 13.58 0.13
N ASP A 70 0.49 14.09 0.71
CA ASP A 70 1.87 13.77 0.34
C ASP A 70 2.31 12.40 0.92
N VAL A 71 3.32 11.80 0.31
CA VAL A 71 3.97 10.53 0.71
C VAL A 71 4.29 10.52 2.20
N LYS A 72 4.80 11.64 2.73
CA LYS A 72 5.15 11.76 4.17
C LYS A 72 3.93 11.53 5.07
N LYS A 73 2.78 12.11 4.72
CA LYS A 73 1.53 11.97 5.49
C LYS A 73 1.01 10.54 5.44
N VAL A 74 1.14 9.88 4.28
CA VAL A 74 0.77 8.45 4.13
C VAL A 74 1.64 7.56 4.99
N ILE A 75 2.96 7.73 4.98
CA ILE A 75 3.89 6.92 5.80
C ILE A 75 3.63 7.12 7.30
N ILE A 76 3.46 8.37 7.74
CA ILE A 76 3.16 8.68 9.15
C ILE A 76 1.81 8.08 9.55
N GLY A 77 0.77 8.24 8.72
CA GLY A 77 -0.55 7.68 8.97
C GLY A 77 -0.53 6.15 9.07
N GLN A 78 0.20 5.49 8.17
CA GLN A 78 0.35 4.04 8.18
C GLN A 78 1.11 3.54 9.41
N THR A 79 2.12 4.28 9.85
CA THR A 79 2.91 3.93 11.04
C THR A 79 2.06 4.04 12.30
N ILE A 80 1.29 5.12 12.45
CA ILE A 80 0.40 5.32 13.61
C ILE A 80 -0.73 4.28 13.61
N GLY A 81 -1.37 4.07 12.46
CA GLY A 81 -2.42 3.07 12.30
C GLY A 81 -1.94 1.65 12.56
N GLY A 82 -0.76 1.29 12.03
CA GLY A 82 -0.13 -0.01 12.26
C GLY A 82 0.25 -0.23 13.73
N LEU A 83 0.78 0.78 14.41
CA LEU A 83 1.10 0.67 15.84
C LEU A 83 -0.16 0.48 16.69
N ALA A 84 -1.22 1.24 16.40
CA ALA A 84 -2.51 1.05 17.06
C ALA A 84 -3.09 -0.35 16.77
N TRP A 85 -2.95 -0.85 15.54
CA TRP A 85 -3.40 -2.20 15.18
C TRP A 85 -2.64 -3.29 15.92
N VAL A 86 -1.32 -3.20 16.04
CA VAL A 86 -0.52 -4.20 16.78
C VAL A 86 -0.92 -4.26 18.25
N ILE A 87 -1.33 -3.14 18.85
CA ILE A 87 -1.75 -3.10 20.25
C ILE A 87 -3.20 -3.57 20.40
N PHE A 88 -4.14 -3.17 19.54
CA PHE A 88 -5.57 -3.43 19.77
C PHE A 88 -6.16 -4.59 18.94
N SER A 89 -5.41 -5.21 18.03
CA SER A 89 -5.94 -6.26 17.15
C SER A 89 -6.06 -7.64 17.82
N GLY A 90 -7.06 -8.40 17.39
CA GLY A 90 -7.18 -9.83 17.73
C GLY A 90 -6.43 -10.76 16.78
N GLN A 91 -5.75 -10.22 15.76
CA GLN A 91 -4.96 -10.97 14.78
C GLN A 91 -3.80 -10.09 14.27
N PRO A 92 -2.68 -10.03 15.00
CA PRO A 92 -1.55 -9.15 14.66
C PRO A 92 -0.81 -9.57 13.38
N LEU A 93 -1.07 -10.77 12.85
CA LEU A 93 -0.49 -11.26 11.59
C LEU A 93 -1.03 -10.52 10.34
N MET A 94 -2.14 -9.78 10.47
CA MET A 94 -2.72 -9.02 9.36
C MET A 94 -1.92 -7.76 9.07
N VAL A 95 -1.32 -7.69 7.88
CA VAL A 95 -0.60 -6.51 7.40
C VAL A 95 -1.56 -5.55 6.72
N GLN A 96 -1.70 -4.35 7.26
CA GLN A 96 -2.51 -3.29 6.67
C GLN A 96 -1.67 -2.52 5.65
N LEU A 97 -2.18 -2.32 4.44
CA LEU A 97 -1.58 -1.49 3.38
C LEU A 97 -2.64 -0.65 2.69
N THR A 98 -2.24 0.53 2.23
CA THR A 98 -3.04 1.31 1.26
C THR A 98 -3.13 0.54 -0.05
N THR A 99 -4.33 0.47 -0.62
CA THR A 99 -4.60 -0.24 -1.87
C THR A 99 -5.11 0.71 -2.96
N ALA A 100 -5.05 0.28 -4.21
CA ALA A 100 -5.50 1.09 -5.35
C ALA A 100 -6.98 1.56 -5.24
N PRO A 101 -7.95 0.73 -4.80
CA PRO A 101 -9.32 1.20 -4.60
C PRO A 101 -9.43 2.34 -3.59
N LEU A 102 -8.64 2.30 -2.52
CA LEU A 102 -8.61 3.38 -1.52
C LEU A 102 -8.03 4.67 -2.11
N ALA A 103 -6.98 4.59 -2.94
CA ALA A 103 -6.42 5.76 -3.63
C ALA A 103 -7.43 6.39 -4.60
N ILE A 104 -8.21 5.57 -5.32
CA ILE A 104 -9.30 6.05 -6.19
C ILE A 104 -10.39 6.71 -5.34
N TYR A 105 -10.75 6.13 -4.20
CA TYR A 105 -11.73 6.71 -3.29
C TYR A 105 -11.32 8.10 -2.78
N ILE A 106 -10.06 8.27 -2.38
CA ILE A 106 -9.49 9.56 -1.98
C ILE A 106 -9.61 10.58 -3.11
N LYS A 107 -9.29 10.19 -4.35
CA LYS A 107 -9.43 11.05 -5.53
C LYS A 107 -10.87 11.51 -5.75
N VAL A 108 -11.84 10.61 -5.58
CA VAL A 108 -13.26 10.94 -5.73
C VAL A 108 -13.70 11.93 -4.66
N ILE A 109 -13.32 11.73 -3.40
CA ILE A 109 -13.61 12.70 -2.33
C ILE A 109 -13.01 14.06 -2.67
N TYR A 110 -11.76 14.08 -3.13
CA TYR A 110 -11.10 15.32 -3.52
C TYR A 110 -11.86 16.05 -4.64
N SER A 111 -12.26 15.33 -5.70
CA SER A 111 -13.07 15.89 -6.80
C SER A 111 -14.38 16.51 -6.30
N ILE A 112 -15.09 15.80 -5.40
CA ILE A 112 -16.33 16.33 -4.79
C ILE A 112 -16.03 17.61 -4.00
N CYS A 113 -14.90 17.67 -3.27
CA CYS A 113 -14.54 18.87 -2.53
C CYS A 113 -14.28 20.06 -3.47
N GLU A 114 -13.64 19.85 -4.62
CA GLU A 114 -13.43 20.90 -5.61
C GLU A 114 -14.76 21.33 -6.26
N ASP A 115 -15.62 20.39 -6.64
CA ASP A 115 -16.91 20.69 -7.30
C ASP A 115 -17.87 21.48 -6.41
N PHE A 116 -17.81 21.26 -5.09
CA PHE A 116 -18.67 21.91 -4.10
C PHE A 116 -17.96 22.99 -3.26
N GLU A 117 -16.70 23.33 -3.60
CA GLU A 117 -15.86 24.31 -2.88
C GLU A 117 -15.74 24.04 -1.36
N LEU A 118 -15.62 22.76 -0.98
CA LEU A 118 -15.50 22.32 0.41
C LEU A 118 -14.04 22.17 0.84
N ASP A 119 -13.75 22.36 2.13
CA ASP A 119 -12.43 22.03 2.66
C ASP A 119 -12.21 20.51 2.66
N PHE A 120 -11.18 20.08 1.92
CA PHE A 120 -10.83 18.68 1.76
C PHE A 120 -10.56 17.98 3.10
N TYR A 121 -9.83 18.61 4.03
CA TYR A 121 -9.48 17.94 5.29
C TYR A 121 -10.70 17.76 6.19
N ALA A 122 -11.59 18.75 6.25
CA ALA A 122 -12.85 18.67 6.99
C ALA A 122 -13.76 17.57 6.42
N MET A 123 -13.94 17.53 5.09
CA MET A 123 -14.74 16.50 4.44
C MET A 123 -14.15 15.11 4.62
N TYR A 124 -12.83 14.96 4.44
CA TYR A 124 -12.13 13.69 4.62
C TYR A 124 -12.22 13.18 6.07
N CYS A 125 -12.14 14.07 7.05
CA CYS A 125 -12.37 13.75 8.47
C CYS A 125 -13.81 13.30 8.71
N CYS A 126 -14.80 14.02 8.18
CA CYS A 126 -16.21 13.67 8.30
C CYS A 126 -16.51 12.27 7.74
N VAL A 127 -15.98 11.96 6.56
CA VAL A 127 -16.07 10.61 5.95
C VAL A 127 -15.46 9.55 6.87
N GLY A 128 -14.29 9.82 7.45
CA GLY A 128 -13.64 8.91 8.40
C GLY A 128 -14.46 8.67 9.68
N LEU A 129 -15.11 9.72 10.21
CA LEU A 129 -15.99 9.63 11.38
C LEU A 129 -17.23 8.79 11.07
N TRP A 130 -17.87 9.00 9.92
CA TRP A 130 -19.01 8.19 9.49
C TRP A 130 -18.62 6.72 9.25
N ASN A 131 -17.46 6.47 8.62
CA ASN A 131 -16.95 5.12 8.45
C ASN A 131 -16.74 4.42 9.80
N SER A 132 -16.15 5.12 10.78
CA SER A 132 -15.95 4.59 12.13
C SER A 132 -17.27 4.32 12.85
N PHE A 133 -18.26 5.20 12.69
CA PHE A 133 -19.61 5.01 13.22
C PHE A 133 -20.26 3.74 12.65
N PHE A 134 -20.22 3.53 11.34
CA PHE A 134 -20.77 2.33 10.71
C PHE A 134 -20.03 1.06 11.13
N LEU A 135 -18.70 1.10 11.30
CA LEU A 135 -17.95 -0.05 11.79
C LEU A 135 -18.35 -0.46 13.21
N ILE A 136 -18.55 0.51 14.11
CA ILE A 136 -19.05 0.25 15.46
C ILE A 136 -20.46 -0.34 15.40
N LEU A 137 -21.33 0.23 14.56
CA LEU A 137 -22.69 -0.25 14.34
C LEU A 137 -22.67 -1.72 13.88
N TYR A 138 -21.94 -2.03 12.81
CA TYR A 138 -21.83 -3.38 12.25
C TYR A 138 -21.24 -4.39 13.22
N SER A 139 -20.27 -3.98 14.03
CA SER A 139 -19.69 -4.82 15.09
C SER A 139 -20.73 -5.19 16.15
N LEU A 140 -21.52 -4.21 16.60
CA LEU A 140 -22.55 -4.41 17.63
C LEU A 140 -23.75 -5.22 17.14
N PHE A 141 -24.09 -5.10 15.85
CA PHE A 141 -25.15 -5.87 15.19
C PHE A 141 -24.71 -7.27 14.72
N GLY A 142 -23.45 -7.67 14.92
CA GLY A 142 -22.98 -9.00 14.52
C GLY A 142 -22.93 -9.20 13.00
N MET A 143 -22.65 -8.13 12.24
CA MET A 143 -22.56 -8.17 10.77
C MET A 143 -21.43 -9.09 10.27
N SER A 144 -20.46 -9.43 11.13
CA SER A 144 -19.42 -10.42 10.87
C SER A 144 -19.99 -11.78 10.45
N ARG A 145 -21.23 -12.11 10.85
CA ARG A 145 -21.96 -13.32 10.41
C ARG A 145 -22.14 -13.38 8.89
N LEU A 146 -22.14 -12.25 8.19
CA LEU A 146 -22.19 -12.19 6.73
C LEU A 146 -21.01 -12.93 6.07
N MET A 147 -19.85 -12.95 6.73
CA MET A 147 -18.69 -13.69 6.21
C MET A 147 -18.97 -15.19 6.05
N ARG A 148 -19.92 -15.76 6.80
CA ARG A 148 -20.32 -17.17 6.64
C ARG A 148 -20.99 -17.46 5.29
N TRP A 149 -21.45 -16.43 4.59
CA TRP A 149 -22.01 -16.56 3.24
C TRP A 149 -20.95 -16.43 2.15
N SER A 150 -19.77 -15.91 2.46
CA SER A 150 -18.63 -15.95 1.54
C SER A 150 -18.18 -17.39 1.39
N THR A 151 -18.31 -17.91 0.18
CA THR A 151 -17.85 -19.27 -0.13
C THR A 151 -16.36 -19.27 -0.48
N ARG A 152 -15.72 -20.43 -0.34
CA ARG A 152 -14.31 -20.62 -0.75
C ARG A 152 -14.04 -20.17 -2.18
N SER A 153 -14.97 -20.42 -3.10
CA SER A 153 -14.85 -19.98 -4.50
C SER A 153 -14.81 -18.46 -4.60
N THR A 154 -15.60 -17.73 -3.80
CA THR A 154 -15.58 -16.26 -3.76
C THR A 154 -14.24 -15.73 -3.27
N GLU A 155 -13.65 -16.36 -2.25
CA GLU A 155 -12.32 -16.00 -1.73
C GLU A 155 -11.23 -16.23 -2.77
N GLU A 156 -11.27 -17.35 -3.50
CA GLU A 156 -10.33 -17.67 -4.57
C GLU A 156 -10.44 -16.68 -5.75
N ILE A 157 -11.66 -16.31 -6.14
CA ILE A 157 -11.91 -15.30 -7.19
C ILE A 157 -11.35 -13.95 -6.76
N PHE A 158 -11.54 -13.55 -5.50
CA PHE A 158 -11.03 -12.29 -4.97
C PHE A 158 -9.49 -12.28 -4.92
N ALA A 159 -8.87 -13.38 -4.48
CA ALA A 159 -7.42 -13.53 -4.49
C ALA A 159 -6.85 -13.47 -5.92
N LEU A 160 -7.50 -14.13 -6.88
CA LEU A 160 -7.11 -14.08 -8.29
C LEU A 160 -7.25 -12.67 -8.87
N PHE A 161 -8.31 -11.94 -8.51
CA PHE A 161 -8.51 -10.56 -8.92
C PHE A 161 -7.37 -9.64 -8.46
N ILE A 162 -6.98 -9.73 -7.18
CA ILE A 162 -5.86 -8.94 -6.64
C ILE A 162 -4.53 -9.34 -7.31
N SER A 163 -4.31 -10.64 -7.51
CA SER A 163 -3.10 -11.14 -8.17
C SER A 163 -2.97 -10.62 -9.61
N VAL A 164 -4.06 -10.64 -10.38
CA VAL A 164 -4.09 -10.09 -11.74
C VAL A 164 -3.86 -8.58 -11.73
N ALA A 165 -4.46 -7.85 -10.78
CA ALA A 165 -4.24 -6.41 -10.65
C ALA A 165 -2.75 -6.08 -10.44
N PHE A 166 -2.09 -6.74 -9.49
CA PHE A 166 -0.65 -6.55 -9.29
C PHE A 166 0.20 -6.98 -10.48
N CYS A 167 -0.20 -8.04 -11.18
CA CYS A 167 0.49 -8.50 -12.38
C CYS A 167 0.43 -7.44 -13.50
N VAL A 168 -0.75 -6.86 -13.73
CA VAL A 168 -0.95 -5.78 -14.72
C VAL A 168 -0.16 -4.53 -14.35
N ASP A 169 -0.15 -4.13 -13.07
CA ASP A 169 0.62 -2.99 -12.62
C ASP A 169 2.13 -3.21 -12.82
N ALA A 170 2.63 -4.40 -12.48
CA ALA A 170 4.03 -4.76 -12.71
C ALA A 170 4.40 -4.74 -14.21
N PHE A 171 3.56 -5.28 -15.09
CA PHE A 171 3.80 -5.25 -16.54
C PHE A 171 3.76 -3.84 -17.12
N ARG A 172 2.83 -2.99 -16.65
CA ARG A 172 2.76 -1.59 -17.07
C ARG A 172 4.01 -0.83 -16.69
N ASP A 173 4.52 -1.04 -15.49
CA ASP A 173 5.73 -0.36 -15.02
C ASP A 173 6.98 -0.90 -15.73
N ALA A 174 7.07 -2.20 -16.00
CA ALA A 174 8.12 -2.78 -16.83
C ALA A 174 8.09 -2.22 -18.27
N ALA A 175 6.91 -2.09 -18.87
CA ALA A 175 6.75 -1.56 -20.23
C ALA A 175 7.14 -0.07 -20.33
N LYS A 176 6.82 0.74 -19.32
CA LYS A 176 7.29 2.15 -19.25
C LYS A 176 8.80 2.25 -19.09
N GLY A 177 9.42 1.28 -18.41
CA GLY A 177 10.86 1.21 -18.20
C GLY A 177 11.66 0.71 -19.42
N MET A 178 11.00 0.12 -20.43
CA MET A 178 11.65 -0.30 -21.66
C MET A 178 11.71 0.90 -22.63
N PRO A 179 12.90 1.44 -22.95
CA PRO A 179 12.99 2.48 -23.97
C PRO A 179 12.56 1.88 -25.32
N SER A 180 11.69 2.57 -26.05
CA SER A 180 11.38 2.30 -27.46
C SER A 180 12.58 2.54 -28.40
N THR A 181 13.79 2.13 -28.02
CA THR A 181 15.01 2.38 -28.79
C THR A 181 15.83 1.10 -28.89
N SER A 182 15.39 0.16 -29.74
CA SER A 182 16.29 -0.77 -30.46
C SER A 182 15.55 -1.76 -31.39
N LEU A 183 14.64 -1.30 -32.26
CA LEU A 183 14.21 -2.17 -33.37
C LEU A 183 14.11 -1.51 -34.76
N PHE A 184 14.70 -0.33 -34.97
CA PHE A 184 15.06 0.15 -36.32
C PHE A 184 16.29 1.07 -36.25
N PRO A 185 17.49 0.58 -36.61
CA PRO A 185 18.57 1.44 -37.04
C PRO A 185 18.42 1.62 -38.56
N SER A 186 17.76 2.69 -39.00
CA SER A 186 17.83 3.12 -40.40
C SER A 186 17.69 4.64 -40.43
N MET A 187 18.67 5.24 -41.09
CA MET A 187 18.80 6.67 -41.37
C MET A 187 17.49 7.23 -41.94
N ASP A 188 17.05 8.38 -41.41
CA ASP A 188 16.64 9.54 -42.23
C ASP A 188 16.55 10.80 -41.35
N THR A 189 17.64 11.57 -41.40
CA THR A 189 17.71 13.00 -41.70
C THR A 189 16.48 13.87 -41.40
N GLN A 190 16.68 14.81 -40.45
CA GLN A 190 16.21 16.21 -40.53
C GLN A 190 14.70 16.47 -40.31
N GLY A 191 14.29 16.65 -39.06
CA GLY A 191 12.91 17.07 -38.71
C GLY A 191 12.73 17.91 -37.44
N ASP A 192 13.48 17.65 -36.36
CA ASP A 192 13.07 18.16 -35.03
C ASP A 192 13.90 19.34 -34.48
N ALA A 193 14.79 19.93 -35.29
CA ALA A 193 15.55 21.11 -34.89
C ALA A 193 14.86 22.45 -35.25
N LEU A 194 13.75 22.44 -36.01
CA LEU A 194 13.13 23.65 -36.58
C LEU A 194 11.97 24.23 -35.75
N LEU A 195 11.37 23.47 -34.83
CA LEU A 195 10.24 23.96 -34.01
C LEU A 195 10.66 24.67 -32.71
N THR A 196 11.91 24.52 -32.28
CA THR A 196 12.42 25.15 -31.04
C THR A 196 13.20 26.44 -31.30
N LEU A 197 13.52 26.75 -32.57
CA LEU A 197 14.29 27.93 -32.96
C LEU A 197 13.44 29.14 -33.39
N SER A 198 12.11 28.97 -33.57
CA SER A 198 11.22 30.10 -33.91
C SER A 198 10.77 30.94 -32.71
N CYS A 199 11.02 30.50 -31.48
CA CYS A 199 10.57 31.20 -30.26
C CYS A 199 11.70 31.87 -29.45
N ARG A 200 12.90 32.03 -30.01
CA ARG A 200 14.04 32.58 -29.26
C ARG A 200 14.90 33.58 -30.03
N ASN A 201 14.26 34.54 -30.70
CA ASN A 201 14.89 35.76 -31.18
C ASN A 201 13.93 36.93 -30.95
N ASP A 202 14.01 37.57 -29.79
CA ASP A 202 13.72 39.00 -29.58
C ASP A 202 13.97 39.34 -28.10
N LEU A 203 15.24 39.58 -27.75
CA LEU A 203 15.69 40.87 -27.19
C LEU A 203 17.18 40.78 -26.82
N ASP A 204 17.90 41.75 -27.36
CA ASP A 204 19.34 41.95 -27.35
C ASP A 204 19.90 42.48 -26.01
N LEU A 205 21.18 42.12 -25.77
CA LEU A 205 22.28 42.90 -25.15
C LEU A 205 22.46 42.97 -23.59
N PRO A 206 23.69 43.24 -23.05
CA PRO A 206 24.63 42.22 -22.54
C PRO A 206 25.26 42.61 -21.14
N PRO A 207 26.52 42.28 -20.79
CA PRO A 207 26.85 41.28 -19.76
C PRO A 207 27.52 41.86 -18.49
N SER A 208 27.54 41.07 -17.40
CA SER A 208 28.56 41.24 -16.35
C SER A 208 29.03 39.89 -15.81
N GLN A 209 30.35 39.78 -15.74
CA GLN A 209 31.21 38.65 -15.39
C GLN A 209 30.92 38.01 -14.02
N GLY A 210 31.33 36.74 -13.84
CA GLY A 210 31.80 36.27 -12.54
C GLY A 210 31.80 34.77 -12.25
N ARG A 211 33.00 34.17 -12.24
CA ARG A 211 33.49 33.03 -11.42
C ARG A 211 33.18 31.56 -11.80
N GLN A 212 34.17 30.98 -12.51
CA GLN A 212 35.03 29.81 -12.13
C GLN A 212 34.46 28.86 -11.06
N GLY A 213 34.23 27.57 -11.35
CA GLY A 213 35.22 26.46 -11.37
C GLY A 213 34.69 25.35 -10.43
N ALA A 214 34.92 24.03 -10.55
CA ALA A 214 35.87 23.22 -11.29
C ALA A 214 35.42 21.73 -11.32
N LYS A 215 35.59 21.10 -12.50
CA LYS A 215 36.20 19.78 -12.81
C LYS A 215 35.88 18.46 -12.06
N ARG A 216 35.62 17.45 -12.92
CA ARG A 216 35.98 15.99 -12.89
C ARG A 216 35.31 15.15 -11.78
N GLY A 217 34.63 14.03 -12.03
CA GLY A 217 34.71 13.04 -13.11
C GLY A 217 35.36 11.75 -12.58
N ALA A 218 34.60 10.66 -12.47
CA ALA A 218 35.03 9.26 -12.62
C ALA A 218 33.86 8.32 -12.28
N GLY A 219 33.77 7.22 -13.03
CA GLY A 219 32.67 6.26 -12.98
C GLY A 219 32.73 5.26 -11.83
N GLY A 220 31.65 4.49 -11.72
CA GLY A 220 31.54 3.33 -10.86
C GLY A 220 30.31 2.51 -11.25
N LYS A 221 30.55 1.40 -11.96
CA LYS A 221 29.56 0.33 -12.23
C LYS A 221 29.10 -0.30 -10.91
N LEU A 222 27.80 -0.54 -10.76
CA LEU A 222 27.20 -1.55 -9.88
C LEU A 222 26.15 -2.31 -10.72
N THR A 223 26.53 -3.40 -11.39
CA THR A 223 26.27 -4.80 -10.99
C THR A 223 24.84 -5.07 -10.51
N GLU A 224 24.06 -5.71 -11.38
CA GLU A 224 22.84 -6.47 -11.03
C GLU A 224 23.15 -7.61 -10.02
N PRO A 225 22.14 -8.01 -9.25
CA PRO A 225 21.87 -9.43 -9.01
C PRO A 225 20.40 -9.74 -9.32
N SER A 226 20.13 -10.53 -10.36
CA SER A 226 19.87 -11.98 -10.29
C SER A 226 18.55 -12.37 -9.61
N THR A 227 17.60 -12.75 -10.45
CA THR A 227 16.43 -13.59 -10.24
C THR A 227 16.57 -14.61 -9.11
N THR A 228 15.68 -14.57 -8.12
CA THR A 228 15.40 -15.72 -7.24
C THR A 228 13.91 -16.00 -7.18
N THR A 229 13.60 -17.15 -7.79
CA THR A 229 12.39 -17.96 -7.74
C THR A 229 11.71 -17.96 -6.37
N PHE A 230 10.42 -17.62 -6.36
CA PHE A 230 9.49 -17.85 -5.25
C PHE A 230 9.34 -19.37 -4.96
N PRO A 231 9.50 -19.83 -3.71
CA PRO A 231 8.87 -21.06 -3.26
C PRO A 231 7.54 -20.73 -2.56
N LEU A 232 6.43 -21.14 -3.20
CA LEU A 232 5.13 -21.35 -2.55
C LEU A 232 5.27 -22.51 -1.53
N GLU A 233 5.64 -22.20 -0.28
CA GLU A 233 5.66 -23.19 0.83
C GLU A 233 5.25 -22.56 2.17
N ILE A 234 4.23 -21.68 2.17
CA ILE A 234 3.57 -21.19 3.40
C ILE A 234 2.10 -21.63 3.39
N TYR A 235 1.82 -22.90 3.09
CA TYR A 235 0.47 -23.45 3.24
C TYR A 235 0.51 -24.96 3.57
N LYS A 236 1.15 -25.32 4.69
CA LYS A 236 0.94 -26.63 5.33
C LYS A 236 1.09 -26.55 6.86
N MET A 237 -0.04 -26.83 7.51
CA MET A 237 -0.20 -27.52 8.81
C MET A 237 -0.06 -26.71 10.11
N ALA A 238 -1.20 -26.18 10.57
CA ALA A 238 -1.67 -26.44 11.93
C ALA A 238 -2.96 -27.28 11.82
N PRO A 239 -3.09 -28.45 12.49
CA PRO A 239 -4.31 -29.25 12.42
C PRO A 239 -5.49 -28.53 13.11
N PRO A 240 -6.72 -28.66 12.60
CA PRO A 240 -7.89 -28.12 13.28
C PRO A 240 -8.10 -28.85 14.62
N ALA A 241 -8.28 -28.08 15.70
CA ALA A 241 -8.74 -28.61 16.97
C ALA A 241 -10.11 -29.30 16.79
N PRO A 242 -10.35 -30.47 17.41
CA PRO A 242 -11.61 -31.19 17.24
C PRO A 242 -12.77 -30.40 17.87
N LEU A 243 -13.75 -30.01 17.04
CA LEU A 243 -15.09 -29.66 17.53
C LEU A 243 -15.69 -30.91 18.16
N ARG A 244 -15.88 -30.92 19.49
CA ARG A 244 -16.85 -31.81 20.12
C ARG A 244 -18.24 -31.22 19.91
N LEU A 245 -19.07 -31.96 19.16
CA LEU A 245 -20.53 -31.90 19.23
C LEU A 245 -21.00 -32.37 20.61
#